data_AF-A0A7W2QWQ0-F1
#
_entry.id   AF-A0A7W2QWQ0-F1
#
_cell.length_a   1.000
_cell.length_b   1.000
_cell.length_c   1.000
_cell.angle_alpha   90.00
_cell.angle_beta   90.00
_cell.angle_gamma   90.00
#
_symmetry.space_group_name_H-M   'P 1'
#
loop_
_entity.id
_entity.type
_entity.pdbx_description
1 polymer ?
#
loop_
_entity_poly.entity_id
_entity_poly.type
_entity_poly.pdbx_seq_one_letter_code
_entity_poly.pdbx_strand_id
1 'polypeptide(L)' 'MQYVKALRLDAARNELQCSGSDRLVSEVAEAWGFNHLGRFSEQYRRRFGELPSSTPRA' A
#
# COMPACT_ATOMS: atom_id res chain seq x y z
N MET A 1 14.31 -4.05 12.81
CA MET A 1 13.69 -2.93 12.07
C MET A 1 12.62 -3.36 11.05
N GLN A 2 11.78 -4.37 11.32
CA GLN A 2 10.68 -4.77 10.42
C GLN A 2 9.31 -4.21 10.83
N TYR A 3 9.17 -3.81 12.09
CA TYR A 3 7.91 -3.29 12.65
C TYR A 3 7.43 -2.00 11.97
N VAL A 4 8.33 -1.06 11.69
CA VAL A 4 7.99 0.21 11.03
C VAL A 4 7.50 -0.02 9.59
N LYS A 5 8.04 -1.02 8.88
CA LYS A 5 7.57 -1.35 7.52
C LYS A 5 6.16 -1.95 7.53
N ALA A 6 5.87 -2.81 8.50
CA ALA A 6 4.53 -3.36 8.70
C ALA A 6 3.50 -2.26 8.95
N LEU A 7 3.83 -1.30 9.82
CA LEU A 7 2.96 -0.17 10.11
C LEU A 7 2.70 0.72 8.88
N ARG A 8 3.74 0.98 8.07
CA ARG A 8 3.60 1.73 6.80
C ARG A 8 2.74 1.00 5.78
N LEU A 9 2.81 -0.33 5.70
CA LEU A 9 1.94 -1.12 4.83
C LEU A 9 0.47 -1.05 5.24
N ASP A 10 0.18 -1.11 6.54
CA ASP A 10 -1.19 -0.93 7.06
C ASP A 10 -1.73 0.46 6.80
N ALA A 11 -0.92 1.50 7.02
CA ALA A 11 -1.32 2.87 6.75
C ALA A 11 -1.56 3.12 5.24
N ALA A 12 -0.70 2.58 4.38
CA ALA A 12 -0.89 2.61 2.93
C ALA A 12 -2.18 1.88 2.51
N ARG A 13 -2.51 0.75 3.14
CA ARG A 13 -3.77 0.05 2.89
C ARG A 13 -4.97 0.89 3.30
N ASN A 14 -4.95 1.48 4.49
CA ASN A 14 -6.03 2.34 4.95
C ASN A 14 -6.23 3.53 3.99
N GLU A 15 -5.15 4.14 3.53
CA GLU A 15 -5.21 5.22 2.56
C GLU A 15 -5.76 4.76 1.21
N LEU A 16 -5.42 3.57 0.72
CA LEU A 16 -6.01 3.01 -0.50
C LEU A 16 -7.51 2.72 -0.37
N GLN A 17 -7.96 2.34 0.83
CA GLN A 17 -9.38 2.09 1.11
C GLN A 17 -10.19 3.38 1.23
N CYS A 18 -9.60 4.42 1.82
CA CYS A 18 -10.23 5.72 2.05
C CYS A 18 -10.08 6.68 0.85
N SER A 19 -9.04 6.51 0.03
CA SER A 19 -8.85 7.33 -1.16
C SER A 19 -9.81 6.86 -2.25
N GLY A 20 -10.71 7.74 -2.67
CA GLY A 20 -11.57 7.50 -3.84
C GLY A 20 -10.76 7.16 -5.11
N SER A 21 -11.45 6.67 -6.15
CA SER A 21 -10.86 6.06 -7.36
C SER A 21 -9.70 6.82 -8.02
N ASP A 22 -9.62 8.14 -7.83
CA ASP A 22 -8.61 9.02 -8.42
C ASP A 22 -7.17 8.81 -7.92
N ARG A 23 -6.96 8.30 -6.70
CA ARG A 23 -5.60 8.19 -6.16
C ARG A 23 -4.88 6.95 -6.67
N LEU A 24 -3.67 7.14 -7.20
CA LEU A 24 -2.85 6.07 -7.75
C LEU A 24 -2.10 5.33 -6.65
N VAL A 25 -1.96 4.02 -6.83
CA VAL A 25 -1.16 3.16 -5.93
C VAL A 25 0.27 3.67 -5.80
N SER A 26 0.82 4.27 -6.86
CA SER A 26 2.17 4.83 -6.86
C SER A 26 2.31 6.04 -5.96
N GLU A 27 1.32 6.91 -5.92
CA GLU A 27 1.32 8.10 -5.05
C GLU A 27 1.21 7.70 -3.59
N VAL A 28 0.37 6.71 -3.28
CA VAL A 28 0.27 6.15 -1.92
C VAL A 28 1.58 5.50 -1.52
N ALA A 29 2.18 4.68 -2.37
CA ALA A 29 3.47 4.06 -2.08
C ALA A 29 4.56 5.11 -1.78
N GLU A 30 4.65 6.17 -2.58
CA GLU A 30 5.60 7.26 -2.39
C GLU A 30 5.34 8.03 -1.08
N ALA A 31 4.08 8.36 -0.78
CA ALA A 31 3.67 9.06 0.44
C ALA A 31 4.06 8.30 1.73
N TRP A 32 4.03 6.96 1.71
CA TRP A 32 4.45 6.11 2.83
C TRP A 32 5.92 5.69 2.79
N GLY A 33 6.70 6.25 1.86
CA GLY A 33 8.16 6.07 1.76
C GLY A 33 8.59 4.77 1.07
N PHE A 34 7.79 4.26 0.14
CA PHE A 34 8.13 3.14 -0.73
C PHE A 34 8.56 3.63 -2.12
N ASN A 35 9.87 3.68 -2.34
CA ASN A 35 10.45 4.15 -3.61
C ASN A 35 10.42 3.09 -4.74
N HIS A 36 10.02 1.85 -4.44
CA HIS A 36 10.02 0.74 -5.40
C HIS A 36 8.65 0.05 -5.43
N LEU A 37 7.84 0.37 -6.45
CA LEU A 37 6.47 -0.13 -6.60
C LEU A 37 6.39 -1.65 -6.70
N GLY A 38 7.34 -2.29 -7.37
CA GLY A 38 7.39 -3.76 -7.45
C GLY A 38 7.61 -4.42 -6.09
N ARG A 39 8.56 -3.90 -5.30
CA ARG A 39 8.80 -4.41 -3.93
C ARG A 39 7.65 -4.10 -2.99
N PHE A 40 7.05 -2.91 -3.11
CA PHE A 40 5.86 -2.54 -2.35
C PHE A 40 4.72 -3.53 -2.64
N SER A 41 4.40 -3.75 -3.91
CA SER A 41 3.34 -4.67 -4.34
C SER A 41 3.60 -6.11 -3.88
N GLU A 42 4.85 -6.58 -3.95
CA GLU A 42 5.22 -7.90 -3.44
C GLU A 42 5.02 -8.00 -1.92
N GLN A 43 5.49 -7.01 -1.16
CA GLN A 43 5.35 -6.99 0.31
C GLN A 43 3.90 -6.84 0.74
N TYR A 44 3.14 -6.01 0.03
CA TYR A 44 1.71 -5.81 0.23
C TYR A 44 0.96 -7.14 0.00
N ARG A 45 1.20 -7.81 -1.13
CA ARG A 45 0.59 -9.12 -1.43
C ARG A 45 0.96 -10.18 -0.42
N ARG A 46 2.23 -10.22 0.02
CA ARG A 46 2.68 -11.16 1.06
C ARG A 46 1.98 -10.92 2.41
N ARG A 47 1.57 -9.69 2.73
CA ARG A 47 0.90 -9.33 3.99
C ARG A 47 -0.62 -9.47 3.93
N PHE A 48 -1.24 -9.02 2.85
CA PHE A 48 -2.70 -8.89 2.74
C PHE A 48 -3.34 -9.90 1.79
N GLY A 49 -2.56 -10.66 1.02
CA GLY A 49 -3.05 -11.65 0.06
C GLY A 49 -3.58 -11.05 -1.25
N GLU A 50 -3.65 -9.73 -1.36
CA GLU A 50 -4.17 -8.99 -2.52
C GLU A 50 -3.13 -8.01 -3.09
N LEU A 51 -3.33 -7.53 -4.31
CA LEU A 51 -2.52 -6.44 -4.86
C LEU A 51 -3.04 -5.09 -4.34
N PRO A 52 -2.16 -4.09 -4.11
CA PRO A 52 -2.61 -2.77 -3.68
C PRO A 52 -3.58 -2.11 -4.67
N SER A 53 -3.50 -2.42 -5.96
CA SER A 53 -4.46 -2.00 -6.99
C SER A 53 -5.83 -2.68 -6.91
N SER A 54 -5.91 -3.84 -6.25
CA SER A 54 -7.12 -4.62 -6.06
C SER A 54 -7.75 -4.39 -4.69
N THR A 55 -7.19 -3.49 -3.88
CA THR A 55 -7.70 -3.16 -2.54
C THR A 55 -9.16 -2.70 -2.66
N PRO A 56 -10.11 -3.34 -1.97
CA PRO A 56 -11.51 -2.92 -1.99
C PRO A 56 -11.63 -1.54 -1.33
N ARG A 57 -12.18 -0.57 -2.07
CA ARG A 57 -12.44 0.78 -1.59
C ARG A 57 -13.78 0.79 -0.87
N ALA A 58 -13.84 1.45 0.28
CA ALA A 58 -15.04 1.55 1.11
C ALA A 58 -15.90 2.76 0.73
#